data_AF-A0A101LYB1-F1
#
_entry.id   AF-A0A101LYB1-F1
#
_cell.length_a   1.000
_cell.length_b   1.000
_cell.length_c   1.000
_cell.angle_alpha   90.00
_cell.angle_beta   90.00
_cell.angle_gamma   90.00
#
_symmetry.space_group_name_H-M   'P 1'
#
loop_
_entity.id
_entity.type
_entity.pdbx_description
1 polymer ?
#
loop_
_entity_poly.entity_id
_entity_poly.type
_entity_poly.pdbx_seq_one_letter_code
_entity_poly.pdbx_strand_id
1 'polypeptide(L)' 'MGLFKGAVRPLDQRKRKNRSIIETKKAMVNDLDLPMFLSAKVCSTIVYIPNRCPHKVLKDKTPEEAFTS' A
#
# COMPACT_ATOMS: atom_id res chain seq x y z
N MET A 1 24.53 16.67 -19.76
CA MET A 1 23.25 17.08 -19.15
C MET A 1 22.35 15.86 -18.99
N GLY A 2 22.00 15.53 -17.74
CA GLY A 2 20.78 14.81 -17.32
C GLY A 2 20.42 13.45 -17.92
N LEU A 3 21.00 12.36 -17.41
CA LEU A 3 20.39 11.02 -17.46
C LEU A 3 20.44 10.33 -16.08
N PHE A 4 19.94 11.00 -15.05
CA PHE A 4 19.51 10.32 -13.82
C PHE A 4 18.06 9.87 -14.00
N LYS A 5 17.84 8.80 -14.77
CA LYS A 5 16.58 8.06 -14.67
C LYS A 5 16.55 7.46 -13.27
N GLY A 6 15.65 7.97 -12.44
CA GLY A 6 15.52 7.66 -11.02
C GLY A 6 15.25 6.18 -10.76
N ALA A 7 16.32 5.41 -10.62
CA ALA A 7 16.29 4.10 -9.97
C ALA A 7 16.04 4.32 -8.47
N VAL A 8 14.79 4.62 -8.11
CA VAL A 8 14.33 4.53 -6.72
C VAL A 8 14.56 3.07 -6.31
N ARG A 9 15.49 2.86 -5.38
CA ARG A 9 15.91 1.51 -4.99
C ARG A 9 14.69 0.72 -4.50
N PRO A 10 14.52 -0.55 -4.89
CA PRO A 10 13.35 -1.37 -4.51
C PRO A 10 13.09 -1.43 -3.00
N LEU A 11 14.15 -1.32 -2.19
CA LEU A 11 14.07 -1.27 -0.73
C LEU A 11 13.40 0.01 -0.21
N ASP A 12 13.63 1.15 -0.84
CA ASP A 12 13.05 2.43 -0.42
C ASP A 12 11.54 2.47 -0.70
N GLN A 13 11.11 1.84 -1.79
CA GLN A 13 9.70 1.69 -2.13
C GLN A 13 8.95 0.77 -1.15
N ARG A 14 9.54 -0.39 -0.81
CA ARG A 14 8.99 -1.29 0.23
C ARG A 14 8.86 -0.59 1.58
N LYS A 15 9.92 0.12 2.02
CA LYS A 15 9.90 0.89 3.28
C LYS A 15 8.82 1.96 3.30
N ARG A 16 8.62 2.69 2.19
CA ARG A 16 7.57 3.71 2.07
C ARG A 16 6.17 3.09 2.20
N LYS A 17 5.90 2.00 1.49
CA LYS A 17 4.60 1.32 1.53
C LYS A 17 4.30 0.76 2.93
N ASN A 18 5.29 0.13 3.57
CA ASN A 18 5.11 -0.36 4.95
C ASN A 18 4.81 0.76 5.95
N ARG A 19 5.50 1.91 5.83
CA ARG A 19 5.18 3.08 6.65
C ARG A 19 3.75 3.57 6.40
N SER A 20 3.33 3.67 5.13
CA SER A 20 1.97 4.07 4.77
C SER A 20 0.92 3.16 5.41
N ILE A 21 1.12 1.84 5.40
CA ILE A 21 0.18 0.88 6.00
C ILE A 21 0.04 1.11 7.51
N ILE A 22 1.16 1.32 8.21
CA ILE A 22 1.16 1.57 9.66
C ILE A 22 0.44 2.87 9.99
N GLU A 23 0.70 3.94 9.23
CA GLU A 23 0.07 5.24 9.47
C GLU A 23 -1.44 5.20 9.16
N THR A 24 -1.86 4.58 8.06
CA THR A 24 -3.29 4.38 7.76
C THR A 24 -3.97 3.54 8.84
N LYS A 25 -3.30 2.52 9.39
CA LYS A 25 -3.85 1.72 10.48
C LYS A 25 -4.11 2.58 11.71
N LYS A 26 -3.13 3.38 12.14
CA LYS A 26 -3.28 4.28 13.29
C LYS A 26 -4.43 5.26 13.09
N ALA A 27 -4.49 5.87 11.90
CA ALA A 27 -5.58 6.79 11.54
C ALA A 27 -6.94 6.10 11.62
N MET A 28 -7.12 4.95 10.96
CA MET A 28 -8.39 4.20 10.99
C MET A 28 -8.79 3.76 12.39
N VAL A 29 -7.84 3.32 13.22
CA VAL A 29 -8.14 2.90 14.59
C VAL A 29 -8.59 4.09 15.44
N ASN A 30 -7.96 5.25 15.29
CA ASN A 30 -8.31 6.46 16.03
C ASN A 30 -9.62 7.09 15.52
N ASP A 31 -9.80 7.20 14.20
CA ASP A 31 -10.95 7.88 13.59
C ASP A 31 -12.26 7.10 13.77
N LEU A 32 -12.18 5.77 13.85
CA LEU A 32 -13.32 4.87 14.00
C LEU A 32 -13.45 4.30 15.42
N ASP A 33 -12.63 4.76 16.37
CA ASP A 33 -12.54 4.28 17.75
C ASP A 33 -12.53 2.74 17.86
N LEU A 34 -11.70 2.10 17.01
CA LEU A 34 -11.73 0.64 16.86
C LEU A 34 -10.99 -0.05 18.02
N PRO A 35 -11.58 -1.12 18.58
CA PRO A 35 -10.88 -1.97 19.52
C PRO A 35 -9.58 -2.57 18.96
N MET A 36 -8.55 -2.65 19.80
CA MET A 36 -7.21 -3.13 19.38
C MET A 36 -7.24 -4.54 18.76
N PHE A 37 -8.16 -5.42 19.20
CA PHE A 37 -8.30 -6.78 18.67
C PHE A 37 -8.73 -6.82 17.19
N LEU A 38 -9.33 -5.74 16.67
CA LEU A 38 -9.67 -5.61 15.25
C LEU A 38 -8.49 -5.18 14.37
N SER A 39 -7.33 -4.88 14.97
CA SER A 39 -6.11 -4.48 14.27
C SER A 39 -5.80 -5.33 13.04
N ALA A 40 -5.93 -6.66 13.14
CA ALA A 40 -5.66 -7.56 12.03
C ALA A 40 -6.62 -7.32 10.85
N LYS A 41 -7.91 -7.16 11.13
CA LYS A 41 -8.94 -6.89 10.13
C LYS A 41 -8.77 -5.53 9.46
N VAL A 42 -8.38 -4.52 10.25
CA VAL A 42 -8.01 -3.19 9.73
C VAL A 42 -6.81 -3.30 8.79
N CYS A 43 -5.73 -3.98 9.21
CA CYS A 43 -4.56 -4.21 8.36
C CYS A 43 -4.91 -4.94 7.06
N SER A 44 -5.71 -6.01 7.11
CA SER A 44 -6.18 -6.72 5.92
C SER A 44 -6.93 -5.78 4.97
N THR A 45 -7.80 -4.93 5.49
CA THR A 45 -8.58 -3.98 4.68
C THR A 45 -7.68 -2.94 4.00
N ILE A 46 -6.73 -2.37 4.74
CA ILE A 46 -5.79 -1.35 4.24
C ILE A 46 -4.91 -1.88 3.11
N VAL A 47 -4.56 -3.17 3.15
CA VAL A 47 -3.75 -3.79 2.08
C VAL A 47 -4.63 -4.29 0.94
N TYR A 48 -5.81 -4.83 1.24
CA TYR A 48 -6.71 -5.44 0.28
C TYR A 48 -7.22 -4.43 -0.75
N ILE A 49 -7.70 -3.26 -0.29
CA ILE A 49 -8.24 -2.20 -1.17
C ILE A 49 -7.23 -1.79 -2.26
N PRO A 50 -6.03 -1.28 -1.93
CA PRO A 50 -5.09 -0.82 -2.95
C PRO A 50 -4.55 -1.95 -3.83
N ASN A 51 -4.60 -3.21 -3.38
CA ASN A 51 -4.22 -4.38 -4.18
C ASN A 51 -5.31 -4.81 -5.19
N ARG A 52 -6.57 -4.42 -4.97
CA ARG A 52 -7.71 -4.68 -5.85
C ARG A 52 -8.11 -3.48 -6.71
N CYS A 53 -7.57 -2.30 -6.44
CA CYS A 53 -7.83 -1.12 -7.25
C CYS A 53 -6.91 -1.10 -8.50
N PRO A 54 -7.45 -0.78 -9.69
CA PRO A 54 -6.63 -0.62 -10.89
C PRO A 54 -5.70 0.59 -10.74
N HIS A 55 -4.46 0.44 -11.17
CA HIS A 55 -3.48 1.55 -11.18
C HIS A 55 -3.10 1.90 -12.62
N LYS A 56 -3.10 3.20 -12.93
CA LYS A 56 -2.66 3.70 -14.25
C LYS A 56 -1.24 3.25 -14.63
N VAL A 57 -0.35 3.17 -13.64
CA VAL A 57 1.03 2.69 -13.82
C VAL A 57 1.09 1.21 -14.23
N LEU A 58 0.05 0.44 -13.90
CA LEU A 58 -0.10 -0.97 -14.25
C LEU A 58 -0.98 -1.18 -15.49
N LYS A 59 -1.18 -0.14 -16.31
CA LYS A 59 -2.06 -0.18 -17.50
C LYS A 59 -3.48 -0.60 -17.13
N ASP A 60 -4.01 0.03 -16.08
CA ASP A 60 -5.36 -0.20 -15.52
C ASP A 60 -5.59 -1.62 -15.01
N LYS A 61 -4.52 -2.39 -14.78
CA LYS A 61 -4.56 -3.65 -14.01
C LYS A 61 -4.45 -3.38 -12.52
N THR A 62 -4.98 -4.30 -11.75
CA THR A 62 -4.78 -4.34 -10.29
C THR A 62 -3.38 -4.91 -9.97
N PRO A 63 -2.78 -4.52 -8.81
CA PRO A 63 -1.51 -5.09 -8.38
C PRO A 63 -1.55 -6.61 -8.21
N GLU A 64 -2.71 -7.16 -7.80
CA GLU A 64 -2.91 -8.60 -7.70
C GLU A 64 -2.83 -9.27 -9.08
N GLU A 65 -3.56 -8.76 -10.07
CA GLU A 65 -3.50 -9.29 -11.44
C GLU A 65 -2.09 -9.20 -12.02
N ALA A 66 -1.38 -8.09 -11.77
CA ALA A 66 -0.01 -7.89 -12.25
C ALA A 66 1.02 -8.81 -11.57
N PHE A 67 0.72 -9.33 -10.37
CA PHE A 67 1.63 -10.19 -9.61
C PHE A 67 1.40 -11.69 -9.85
N THR A 68 0.16 -12.09 -10.15
CA THR A 68 -0.20 -13.50 -10.41
C THR A 68 -0.04 -13.91 -11.88
N SER A 69 0.29 -12.96 -12.78
CA SER A 69 0.49 -13.20 -14.22
C SER A 69 1.92 -13.58 -14.60
#